data_AF-A0A938R7A6-F1
#
_entry.id   AF-A0A938R7A6-F1
#
_cell.length_a   1.000
_cell.length_b   1.000
_cell.length_c   1.000
_cell.angle_alpha   90.00
_cell.angle_beta   90.00
_cell.angle_gamma   90.00
#
_symmetry.space_group_name_H-M   'P 1'
#
loop_
_entity.id
_entity.type
_entity.pdbx_description
1 polymer ?
#
loop_
_entity_poly.entity_id
_entity_poly.type
_entity_poly.pdbx_seq_one_letter_code
_entity_poly.pdbx_strand_id
1 'polypeptide(L)' 'MDTKKKVQLNLYVPEAYRNMLQRLAAQRMLENPKRAVSGSTIAAEILCEYLKKIDGTERSTTK' A
#
# COMPACT_ATOMS: atom_id res chain seq x y z
N MET A 1 -20.31 -9.16 -7.73
CA MET A 1 -19.92 -7.97 -6.93
C MET A 1 -18.72 -7.35 -7.61
N ASP A 2 -18.77 -6.06 -7.92
CA ASP A 2 -17.65 -5.37 -8.57
C ASP A 2 -16.48 -5.25 -7.58
N THR A 3 -15.46 -6.11 -7.76
CA THR A 3 -14.31 -6.22 -6.86
C THR A 3 -13.35 -5.01 -6.95
N LYS A 4 -13.67 -4.01 -7.78
CA LYS A 4 -12.84 -2.81 -8.00
C LYS A 4 -13.28 -1.59 -7.19
N LYS A 5 -14.36 -1.68 -6.40
CA LYS A 5 -14.81 -0.55 -5.59
C LYS A 5 -13.81 -0.26 -4.47
N LYS A 6 -13.18 0.92 -4.51
CA LYS A 6 -12.35 1.42 -3.41
C LYS A 6 -13.23 1.67 -2.18
N VAL A 7 -12.80 1.17 -1.04
CA VAL A 7 -13.45 1.36 0.26
C VAL A 7 -12.47 2.04 1.22
N GLN A 8 -12.99 2.89 2.11
CA GLN A 8 -12.19 3.51 3.15
C GLN A 8 -12.00 2.54 4.31
N LEU A 9 -10.77 2.44 4.81
CA LEU A 9 -10.42 1.69 6.00
C LEU A 9 -9.72 2.62 7.00
N ASN A 10 -10.21 2.66 8.23
CA ASN A 10 -9.56 3.39 9.31
C ASN A 10 -8.71 2.42 10.12
N LEU A 11 -7.42 2.74 10.29
CA LEU A 11 -6.45 1.90 10.99
C LEU A 11 -5.84 2.68 12.15
N TYR A 12 -5.68 2.01 13.30
CA TYR A 12 -4.90 2.51 14.41
C TYR A 12 -3.52 1.87 14.39
N VAL A 13 -2.48 2.68 14.30
CA VAL A 13 -1.09 2.24 14.30
C VAL A 13 -0.25 3.17 15.17
N PRO A 14 0.85 2.70 15.76
CA PRO A 14 1.83 3.57 16.39
C PRO A 14 2.30 4.71 15.47
N GLU A 15 2.53 5.87 16.05
CA GLU A 15 2.91 7.09 15.31
C GLU A 15 4.17 6.88 14.46
N ALA A 16 5.13 6.10 14.96
CA ALA A 16 6.36 5.77 14.25
C ALA A 16 6.08 5.17 12.86
N TYR A 17 5.07 4.29 12.74
CA TYR A 17 4.71 3.69 11.45
C TYR A 17 4.01 4.68 10.53
N ARG A 18 3.14 5.55 11.05
CA ARG A 18 2.56 6.65 10.26
C ARG A 18 3.67 7.54 9.68
N ASN A 19 4.63 7.93 10.51
CA ASN A 19 5.74 8.78 10.10
C ASN A 19 6.64 8.07 9.07
N MET A 20 6.87 6.76 9.24
CA MET A 20 7.56 5.94 8.26
C MET A 20 6.84 5.92 6.91
N LEU A 21 5.51 5.70 6.88
CA LEU A 21 4.71 5.71 5.66
C LEU A 21 4.79 7.06 4.93
N GLN A 22 4.80 8.17 5.67
CA GLN A 22 4.97 9.51 5.09
C GLN A 22 6.35 9.70 4.47
N ARG A 23 7.41 9.23 5.14
CA ARG A 23 8.79 9.28 4.60
C ARG A 23 8.92 8.48 3.32
N LEU A 24 8.36 7.27 3.27
CA LEU A 24 8.36 6.43 2.07
C LEU A 24 7.59 7.07 0.90
N ALA A 25 6.45 7.70 1.19
CA ALA A 25 5.69 8.43 0.19
C ALA A 25 6.49 9.61 -0.39
N ALA A 26 7.15 10.39 0.48
CA ALA A 26 8.00 11.49 0.07
C ALA A 26 9.18 11.01 -0.79
N GLN A 27 9.86 9.92 -0.40
CA GLN A 27 10.94 9.34 -1.17
C GLN A 27 10.48 8.93 -2.58
N ARG A 28 9.32 8.27 -2.70
CA ARG A 28 8.79 7.85 -4.00
C ARG A 28 8.40 9.02 -4.89
N MET A 29 8.00 10.15 -4.32
CA MET A 29 7.75 11.38 -5.06
C MET A 29 9.05 12.02 -5.58
N LEU A 30 10.15 11.92 -4.83
CA LEU A 30 11.47 12.38 -5.31
C LEU A 30 11.94 11.54 -6.49
N GLU A 31 11.74 10.23 -6.43
CA GLU A 31 12.11 9.30 -7.52
C GLU A 31 11.21 9.46 -8.77
N ASN A 32 9.92 9.77 -8.58
CA ASN A 32 9.00 10.04 -9.68
C ASN A 32 8.02 11.18 -9.35
N PRO A 33 8.38 12.43 -9.69
CA PRO A 33 7.60 13.62 -9.33
C PRO A 33 6.22 13.69 -9.99
N LYS A 34 5.98 12.92 -11.07
CA LYS A 34 4.71 12.95 -11.82
C LYS A 34 3.57 12.20 -11.11
N ARG A 35 3.86 11.44 -10.07
CA ARG A 35 2.86 10.65 -9.34
C ARG A 35 2.75 11.15 -7.90
N ALA A 36 1.61 11.75 -7.56
CA ALA A 36 1.30 12.07 -6.18
C ALA A 36 1.14 10.77 -5.37
N VAL A 37 2.01 10.56 -4.39
CA VAL A 37 1.97 9.39 -3.50
C VAL A 37 1.75 9.88 -2.07
N SER A 38 0.81 9.25 -1.37
CA SER A 38 0.50 9.56 0.04
C SER A 38 0.92 8.41 0.95
N GLY A 39 1.05 8.67 2.25
CA GLY A 39 1.27 7.61 3.23
C GLY A 39 0.16 6.55 3.22
N SER A 40 -1.09 6.96 2.99
CA SER A 40 -2.23 6.04 2.81
C SER A 40 -2.11 5.18 1.55
N THR A 41 -1.54 5.70 0.47
CA THR A 41 -1.28 4.93 -0.75
C THR A 41 -0.27 3.83 -0.46
N ILE A 42 0.84 4.17 0.19
CA ILE A 42 1.87 3.19 0.57
C ILE A 42 1.28 2.14 1.52
N ALA A 43 0.50 2.56 2.52
CA ALA A 43 -0.13 1.65 3.47
C ALA A 43 -1.09 0.67 2.78
N ALA A 44 -1.90 1.16 1.84
CA ALA A 44 -2.83 0.33 1.09
C ALA A 44 -2.10 -0.68 0.18
N GLU A 45 -0.99 -0.28 -0.46
CA GLU A 45 -0.17 -1.19 -1.27
C GLU A 45 0.41 -2.32 -0.41
N ILE A 46 1.06 -1.99 0.70
CA ILE A 46 1.63 -2.97 1.64
C ILE A 46 0.54 -3.91 2.17
N LEU A 47 -0.60 -3.36 2.60
CA LEU A 47 -1.71 -4.16 3.13
C LEU A 47 -2.25 -5.13 2.07
N CYS A 48 -2.51 -4.65 0.86
CA CYS A 48 -3.02 -5.48 -0.23
C CYS A 48 -2.02 -6.58 -0.64
N GLU A 49 -0.73 -6.26 -0.72
CA GLU A 49 0.31 -7.25 -1.01
C GLU A 49 0.40 -8.32 0.08
N TYR A 50 0.34 -7.92 1.34
CA TYR A 50 0.37 -8.86 2.45
C TYR A 50 -0.87 -9.77 2.48
N LEU A 51 -2.06 -9.22 2.23
CA LEU A 51 -3.30 -9.99 2.15
C LEU A 51 -3.27 -11.01 1.00
N LYS A 52 -2.74 -10.65 -0.17
CA LYS A 52 -2.54 -11.59 -1.31
C LYS A 52 -1.61 -12.74 -0.94
N LYS A 53 -0.56 -12.46 -0.16
CA LYS A 53 0.37 -13.49 0.33
C LYS A 53 -0.31 -14.45 1.30
N ILE A 54 -1.15 -13.94 2.22
CA ILE A 54 -1.91 -14.78 3.17
C ILE A 54 -2.95 -15.63 2.44
N ASP A 55 -3.68 -15.06 1.49
CA ASP A 55 -4.71 -15.74 0.70
C ASP A 55 -4.11 -16.86 -0.18
N GLY A 56 -2.79 -16.88 -0.37
CA GLY A 56 -2.11 -17.88 -1.18
C GLY A 56 -2.31 -17.65 -2.68
N THR A 57 -2.74 -16.45 -3.09
CA THR A 57 -2.90 -16.06 -4.50
C THR A 57 -1.57 -15.81 -5.21
N GLU A 58 -0.42 -15.89 -4.52
CA GLU A 58 0.92 -16.04 -5.12
C GLU A 58 1.24 -17.51 -5.49
N ARG A 59 0.27 -18.24 -6.08
CA ARG A 59 0.58 -19.47 -6.81
C ARG A 59 0.74 -19.14 -8.30
N SER A 60 1.96 -19.37 -8.79
CA SER A 60 2.36 -19.53 -10.20
C SER A 60 2.19 -18.34 -11.15
N THR A 61 3.25 -17.52 -11.27
CA THR A 61 3.78 -17.15 -12.60
C THR A 61 5.31 -17.16 -12.54
N THR A 62 5.88 -18.36 -12.40
CA THR A 62 7.19 -18.65 -13.00
C THR A 62 6.86 -19.47 -14.24
N LYS A 63 7.01 -18.83 -15.39
CA LYS A 63 6.95 -19.47 -16.70
C LYS A 63 8.38 -19.65 -17.19
#